data_AF-A0A418KK88-F1
#
_entry.id   AF-A0A418KK88-F1
#
_cell.length_a   1.000
_cell.length_b   1.000
_cell.length_c   1.000
_cell.angle_alpha   90.00
_cell.angle_beta   90.00
_cell.angle_gamma   90.00
#
_symmetry.space_group_name_H-M   'P 1'
#
loop_
_entity.id
_entity.type
_entity.pdbx_description
1 polymer ?
#
loop_
_entity_poly.entity_id
_entity_poly.type
_entity_poly.pdbx_seq_one_letter_code
_entity_poly.pdbx_strand_id
1 'polypeptide(L)'
;LDFGTYVWVEIAAPRGYELPGDVVSDPVVIDASNAGGEITRAVYRDPRLLSELSVHKVAEDTGESLPGAVFDLVLAGGDVVVGTCTTGDDGLCTVGDLDFGDYYWVEVAAPDGYLLPDDVTSDIVSITAENAGTQIAAVTFVDPPAEEPPTPTSTPTPSPTPSGTPSPTPTPDEPDLPDTGLGEPPRLVALVAAAALAVGAALRWRWRRTS
;
A
#
# COMPACT_ATOMS: atom_id res chain seq x y z
N LEU A 1 9.56 23.31 -52.80
CA LEU A 1 8.63 24.27 -52.20
C LEU A 1 8.84 25.59 -52.91
N ASP A 2 7.77 26.32 -53.20
CA ASP A 2 7.89 27.69 -53.72
C ASP A 2 8.43 28.60 -52.62
N PHE A 3 8.75 29.85 -52.99
CA PHE A 3 9.11 30.84 -51.98
C PHE A 3 7.90 31.17 -51.11
N GLY A 4 8.13 31.27 -49.81
CA GLY A 4 7.08 31.47 -48.84
C GLY A 4 7.49 31.05 -47.43
N THR A 5 6.58 31.27 -46.49
CA THR A 5 6.74 30.85 -45.11
C THR A 5 5.88 29.61 -44.87
N TYR A 6 6.52 28.56 -44.38
CA TYR A 6 5.89 27.26 -44.12
C TYR A 6 6.03 26.90 -42.65
N VAL A 7 5.10 26.10 -42.16
CA VAL A 7 5.17 25.46 -40.85
C VAL A 7 4.91 23.97 -41.03
N TRP A 8 5.50 23.18 -40.14
CA TRP A 8 5.14 21.79 -39.97
C TRP A 8 4.07 21.69 -38.88
N VAL A 9 3.06 20.86 -39.10
CA VAL A 9 2.01 20.58 -38.13
C VAL A 9 2.01 19.09 -37.85
N GLU A 10 2.25 18.70 -36.61
CA GLU A 10 2.12 17.33 -36.17
C GLU A 10 0.65 16.98 -35.95
N ILE A 11 0.15 16.01 -36.71
CA ILE A 11 -1.29 15.66 -36.70
C ILE A 11 -1.61 14.41 -35.88
N ALA A 12 -0.57 13.64 -35.51
CA ALA A 12 -0.69 12.46 -34.68
C ALA A 12 0.69 12.11 -34.09
N ALA A 13 0.73 11.80 -32.81
CA ALA A 13 1.91 11.23 -32.18
C ALA A 13 2.04 9.73 -32.54
N PRO A 14 3.26 9.17 -32.49
CA PRO A 14 3.47 7.73 -32.55
C PRO A 14 2.71 6.99 -31.45
N ARG A 15 2.46 5.70 -31.66
CA ARG A 15 1.82 4.84 -30.65
C ARG A 15 2.63 4.86 -29.34
N GLY A 16 1.95 5.01 -28.22
CA GLY A 16 2.57 5.11 -26.90
C GLY A 16 3.09 6.51 -26.54
N TYR A 17 2.84 7.51 -27.39
CA TYR A 17 3.23 8.89 -27.15
C TYR A 17 2.01 9.81 -27.19
N GLU A 18 2.06 10.91 -26.44
CA GLU A 18 1.04 11.93 -26.38
C GLU A 18 1.32 13.00 -27.44
N LEU A 19 0.28 13.45 -28.14
CA LEU A 19 0.40 14.57 -29.07
C LEU A 19 0.65 15.85 -28.25
N PRO A 20 1.77 16.56 -28.45
CA PRO A 20 2.08 17.75 -27.66
C PRO A 20 1.01 18.83 -27.86
N GLY A 21 0.81 19.67 -26.84
CA GLY A 21 -0.15 20.78 -26.94
C GLY A 21 0.25 21.84 -27.97
N ASP A 22 1.55 21.95 -28.28
CA ASP A 22 2.06 22.73 -29.40
C ASP A 22 2.54 21.79 -30.51
N VAL A 23 1.76 21.72 -31.58
CA VAL A 23 2.00 20.85 -32.73
C VAL A 23 2.64 21.58 -33.91
N VAL A 24 2.87 22.89 -33.79
CA VAL A 24 3.30 23.74 -34.90
C VAL A 24 4.79 24.07 -34.76
N SER A 25 5.58 23.90 -35.83
CA SER A 25 6.99 24.30 -35.79
C SER A 25 7.16 25.82 -35.78
N ASP A 26 8.37 26.26 -35.45
CA ASP A 26 8.84 27.57 -35.87
C ASP A 26 8.68 27.75 -37.40
N PRO A 27 8.37 28.98 -37.88
CA PRO A 27 8.23 29.24 -39.30
C PRO A 27 9.53 29.04 -40.08
N VAL A 28 9.45 28.32 -41.19
CA VAL A 28 10.54 28.12 -42.15
C VAL A 28 10.32 29.02 -43.34
N VAL A 29 11.23 29.96 -43.58
CA VAL A 29 11.20 30.86 -44.74
C VAL A 29 12.02 30.25 -45.87
N ILE A 30 11.37 30.04 -47.02
CA ILE A 30 12.00 29.62 -48.27
C ILE A 30 12.09 30.84 -49.18
N ASP A 31 13.30 31.22 -49.54
CA ASP A 31 13.58 32.37 -50.40
C ASP A 31 14.81 32.14 -51.29
N ALA A 32 15.26 33.18 -51.98
CA ALA A 32 16.40 33.08 -52.89
C ALA A 32 17.72 32.70 -52.21
N SER A 33 17.86 32.92 -50.90
CA SER A 33 19.10 32.66 -50.15
C SER A 33 19.35 31.17 -49.86
N ASN A 34 18.28 30.37 -49.79
CA ASN A 34 18.34 28.93 -49.53
C ASN A 34 17.75 28.08 -50.69
N ALA A 35 17.43 28.72 -51.82
CA ALA A 35 16.90 28.07 -53.01
C ALA A 35 17.85 26.97 -53.54
N GLY A 36 17.30 25.76 -53.73
CA GLY A 36 18.06 24.60 -54.21
C GLY A 36 18.95 23.92 -53.16
N GLY A 37 18.96 24.42 -51.92
CA GLY A 37 19.62 23.79 -50.78
C GLY A 37 18.74 22.78 -50.03
N GLU A 38 19.34 22.07 -49.08
CA GLU A 38 18.63 21.20 -48.15
C GLU A 38 18.19 22.02 -46.93
N ILE A 39 16.92 21.92 -46.56
CA ILE A 39 16.39 22.57 -45.35
C ILE A 39 16.56 21.61 -44.17
N THR A 40 17.01 22.15 -43.03
CA THR A 40 17.21 21.36 -41.82
C THR A 40 15.91 20.69 -41.38
N ARG A 41 16.00 19.40 -41.02
CA ARG A 41 14.87 18.62 -40.51
C ARG A 41 14.37 19.19 -39.18
N ALA A 42 13.07 19.46 -39.09
CA ALA A 42 12.41 19.72 -37.82
C ALA A 42 12.40 18.43 -36.97
N VAL A 43 12.77 18.55 -35.69
CA VAL A 43 12.75 17.43 -34.74
C VAL A 43 11.68 17.72 -33.69
N TYR A 44 10.67 16.87 -33.67
CA TYR A 44 9.61 16.88 -32.66
C TYR A 44 9.94 15.87 -31.56
N ARG A 45 9.52 16.17 -30.34
CA ARG A 45 9.69 15.29 -29.19
C ARG A 45 8.34 15.12 -28.52
N ASP A 46 7.74 13.97 -28.79
CA ASP A 46 6.51 13.60 -28.12
C ASP A 46 6.83 13.03 -26.73
N PRO A 47 6.12 13.47 -25.68
CA PRO A 47 6.18 12.80 -24.40
C PRO A 47 5.56 11.40 -24.50
N ARG A 48 6.07 10.44 -23.72
CA ARG A 48 5.49 9.11 -23.65
C ARG A 48 4.18 9.16 -22.87
N LEU A 49 3.22 8.33 -23.27
CA LEU A 49 2.03 8.08 -22.48
C LEU A 49 2.43 7.36 -21.21
N LEU A 50 2.03 7.93 -20.07
CA LEU A 50 2.21 7.30 -18.77
C LEU A 50 1.14 6.23 -18.56
N SER A 51 1.49 5.21 -17.79
CA SER A 51 0.62 4.10 -17.44
C SER A 51 0.50 3.94 -15.93
N GLU A 52 -0.40 3.05 -15.53
CA GLU A 52 -0.52 2.56 -14.17
C GLU A 52 -0.46 1.03 -14.17
N LEU A 53 0.03 0.48 -13.07
CA LEU A 53 -0.01 -0.95 -12.78
C LEU A 53 -0.74 -1.18 -11.47
N SER A 54 -1.46 -2.30 -11.39
CA SER A 54 -2.26 -2.64 -10.21
C SER A 54 -2.00 -4.06 -9.74
N VAL A 55 -2.27 -4.28 -8.45
CA VAL A 55 -2.36 -5.59 -7.80
C VAL A 55 -3.79 -5.85 -7.38
N HIS A 56 -4.22 -7.11 -7.41
CA HIS A 56 -5.41 -7.62 -6.74
C HIS A 56 -5.04 -8.69 -5.72
N LYS A 57 -5.22 -8.38 -4.44
CA LYS A 57 -4.94 -9.29 -3.34
C LYS A 57 -6.19 -10.07 -2.96
N VAL A 58 -6.06 -11.39 -2.90
CA VAL A 58 -7.14 -12.28 -2.47
C VAL A 58 -6.66 -13.34 -1.47
N ALA A 59 -7.62 -13.88 -0.72
CA ALA A 59 -7.43 -15.02 0.17
C ALA A 59 -7.31 -16.32 -0.64
N GLU A 60 -6.37 -17.19 -0.28
CA GLU A 60 -6.18 -18.48 -0.96
C GLU A 60 -7.37 -19.44 -0.79
N ASP A 61 -8.00 -19.43 0.39
CA ASP A 61 -9.05 -20.38 0.76
C ASP A 61 -10.45 -19.99 0.26
N THR A 62 -10.76 -18.70 0.26
CA THR A 62 -12.09 -18.18 -0.12
C THR A 62 -12.10 -17.44 -1.45
N GLY A 63 -10.96 -16.93 -1.91
CA GLY A 63 -10.88 -16.01 -3.06
C GLY A 63 -11.43 -14.61 -2.77
N GLU A 64 -11.77 -14.29 -1.52
CA GLU A 64 -12.23 -12.96 -1.12
C GLU A 64 -11.09 -11.93 -1.21
N SER A 65 -11.44 -10.69 -1.52
CA SER A 65 -10.47 -9.59 -1.63
C SER A 65 -9.95 -9.17 -0.27
N LEU A 66 -8.64 -8.89 -0.19
CA LEU A 66 -7.96 -8.61 1.08
C LEU A 66 -7.44 -7.17 1.16
N PRO A 67 -7.97 -6.34 2.08
CA PRO A 67 -7.40 -5.03 2.39
C PRO A 67 -6.14 -5.13 3.25
N GLY A 68 -5.25 -4.16 3.12
CA GLY A 68 -4.11 -3.96 4.02
C GLY A 68 -2.80 -4.66 3.62
N ALA A 69 -2.76 -5.41 2.52
CA ALA A 69 -1.49 -5.91 1.98
C ALA A 69 -0.65 -4.74 1.46
N VAL A 70 0.67 -4.76 1.69
CA VAL A 70 1.59 -3.71 1.25
C VAL A 70 2.49 -4.23 0.15
N PHE A 71 2.54 -3.52 -0.98
CA PHE A 71 3.31 -3.88 -2.15
C PHE A 71 4.28 -2.79 -2.56
N ASP A 72 5.49 -3.18 -2.94
CA ASP A 72 6.43 -2.36 -3.68
C ASP A 72 6.36 -2.71 -5.17
N LEU A 73 6.37 -1.70 -6.04
CA LEU A 73 6.59 -1.84 -7.47
C LEU A 73 8.05 -1.56 -7.79
N VAL A 74 8.71 -2.50 -8.46
CA VAL A 74 10.14 -2.45 -8.75
C VAL A 74 10.37 -2.38 -10.26
N LEU A 75 11.23 -1.45 -10.69
CA LEU A 75 11.75 -1.39 -12.06
C LEU A 75 12.92 -2.36 -12.22
N ALA A 76 12.76 -3.39 -13.05
CA ALA A 76 13.69 -4.52 -13.18
C ALA A 76 15.07 -4.14 -13.74
N GLY A 77 15.17 -3.05 -14.49
CA GLY A 77 16.44 -2.59 -15.10
C GLY A 77 17.52 -2.15 -14.10
N GLY A 78 17.19 -2.05 -12.81
CA GLY A 78 18.15 -1.71 -11.75
C GLY A 78 17.65 -1.98 -10.33
N ASP A 79 16.62 -2.82 -10.18
CA ASP A 79 15.97 -3.17 -8.91
C ASP A 79 15.60 -1.92 -8.07
N VAL A 80 15.00 -0.93 -8.74
CA VAL A 80 14.62 0.35 -8.12
C VAL A 80 13.15 0.32 -7.74
N VAL A 81 12.84 0.49 -6.45
CA VAL A 81 11.45 0.71 -6.00
C VAL A 81 10.97 2.06 -6.55
N VAL A 82 9.94 2.02 -7.39
CA VAL A 82 9.35 3.20 -8.05
C VAL A 82 8.04 3.63 -7.41
N GLY A 83 7.43 2.78 -6.59
CA GLY A 83 6.24 3.11 -5.82
C GLY A 83 5.91 2.04 -4.80
N THR A 84 5.09 2.41 -3.83
CA THR A 84 4.54 1.51 -2.81
C THR A 84 3.03 1.77 -2.74
N CYS A 85 2.23 0.71 -2.64
CA CYS A 85 0.80 0.83 -2.42
C CYS A 85 0.29 -0.17 -1.38
N THR A 86 -0.87 0.14 -0.80
CA THR A 86 -1.57 -0.73 0.15
C THR A 86 -2.95 -1.05 -0.39
N THR A 87 -3.37 -2.32 -0.32
CA THR A 87 -4.68 -2.74 -0.85
C THR A 87 -5.83 -2.15 -0.05
N GLY A 88 -6.84 -1.65 -0.79
CA GLY A 88 -8.08 -1.15 -0.23
C GLY A 88 -9.09 -2.27 0.04
N ASP A 89 -10.32 -1.89 0.42
CA ASP A 89 -11.42 -2.82 0.74
C ASP A 89 -11.81 -3.75 -0.43
N ASP A 90 -11.52 -3.36 -1.66
CA ASP A 90 -11.70 -4.15 -2.88
C ASP A 90 -10.50 -5.06 -3.21
N GLY A 91 -9.49 -5.09 -2.33
CA GLY A 91 -8.25 -5.82 -2.51
C GLY A 91 -7.33 -5.22 -3.58
N LEU A 92 -7.64 -4.05 -4.13
CA LEU A 92 -6.84 -3.43 -5.18
C LEU A 92 -5.88 -2.38 -4.62
N CYS A 93 -4.70 -2.27 -5.22
CA CYS A 93 -3.87 -1.08 -5.14
C CYS A 93 -3.18 -0.79 -6.46
N THR A 94 -2.89 0.49 -6.71
CA THR A 94 -2.39 0.97 -8.00
C THR A 94 -1.22 1.92 -7.79
N VAL A 95 -0.21 1.82 -8.67
CA VAL A 95 0.86 2.80 -8.82
C VAL A 95 0.79 3.34 -10.24
N GLY A 96 0.66 4.67 -10.36
CA GLY A 96 0.55 5.40 -11.63
C GLY A 96 1.84 6.11 -12.04
N ASP A 97 1.71 6.97 -13.06
CA ASP A 97 2.79 7.81 -13.60
C ASP A 97 4.03 7.02 -14.07
N LEU A 98 3.80 5.82 -14.62
CA LEU A 98 4.85 4.90 -15.03
C LEU A 98 5.22 5.08 -16.51
N ASP A 99 6.52 5.17 -16.78
CA ASP A 99 7.09 5.20 -18.12
C ASP A 99 7.28 3.75 -18.65
N PHE A 100 7.68 3.61 -19.93
CA PHE A 100 8.03 2.34 -20.54
C PHE A 100 9.14 1.66 -19.74
N GLY A 101 8.95 0.37 -19.49
CA GLY A 101 9.87 -0.40 -18.68
C GLY A 101 9.29 -1.75 -18.34
N ASP A 102 10.15 -2.58 -17.77
CA ASP A 102 9.81 -3.88 -17.21
C ASP A 102 9.75 -3.74 -15.70
N TYR A 103 8.61 -4.11 -15.13
CA TYR A 103 8.31 -3.98 -13.71
C TYR A 103 7.94 -5.32 -13.10
N TYR A 104 8.11 -5.46 -11.80
CA TYR A 104 7.54 -6.57 -11.04
C TYR A 104 7.13 -6.08 -9.65
N TRP A 105 6.17 -6.78 -9.05
CA TRP A 105 5.67 -6.49 -7.73
C TRP A 105 6.39 -7.32 -6.67
N VAL A 106 6.53 -6.74 -5.49
CA VAL A 106 7.02 -7.41 -4.29
C VAL A 106 6.01 -7.19 -3.17
N GLU A 107 5.44 -8.26 -2.63
CA GLU A 107 4.64 -8.17 -1.41
C GLU A 107 5.56 -8.00 -0.21
N VAL A 108 5.47 -6.85 0.45
CA VAL A 108 6.33 -6.47 1.57
C VAL A 108 5.69 -6.86 2.90
N ALA A 109 4.36 -6.82 2.98
CA ALA A 109 3.60 -7.23 4.15
C ALA A 109 2.25 -7.81 3.74
N ALA A 110 1.95 -9.00 4.26
CA ALA A 110 0.64 -9.61 4.14
C ALA A 110 -0.41 -8.86 5.00
N PRO A 111 -1.71 -8.98 4.66
CA PRO A 111 -2.81 -8.48 5.48
C PRO A 111 -2.86 -9.11 6.88
N ASP A 112 -3.55 -8.42 7.80
CA ASP A 112 -3.84 -8.96 9.13
C ASP A 112 -4.61 -10.30 9.03
N GLY A 113 -4.13 -11.31 9.75
CA GLY A 113 -4.74 -12.65 9.75
C GLY A 113 -4.29 -13.57 8.61
N TYR A 114 -3.35 -13.13 7.76
CA TYR A 114 -2.80 -13.91 6.65
C TYR A 114 -1.28 -14.07 6.78
N LEU A 115 -0.74 -15.09 6.14
CA LEU A 115 0.71 -15.34 6.11
C LEU A 115 1.30 -14.78 4.82
N LEU A 116 2.44 -14.11 4.94
CA LEU A 116 3.26 -13.73 3.79
C LEU A 116 3.87 -15.00 3.17
N PRO A 117 3.61 -15.31 1.89
CA PRO A 117 4.16 -16.49 1.22
C PRO A 117 5.69 -16.45 1.10
N ASP A 118 6.32 -17.60 0.81
CA ASP A 118 7.76 -17.67 0.49
C ASP A 118 8.10 -16.96 -0.83
N ASP A 119 7.20 -17.07 -1.82
CA ASP A 119 7.29 -16.33 -3.08
C ASP A 119 6.41 -15.09 -3.01
N VAL A 120 7.06 -13.94 -2.82
CA VAL A 120 6.42 -12.64 -2.69
C VAL A 120 6.50 -11.82 -3.98
N THR A 121 7.00 -12.40 -5.07
CA THR A 121 7.31 -11.67 -6.30
C THR A 121 6.40 -12.07 -7.46
N SER A 122 6.04 -11.10 -8.30
CA SER A 122 5.32 -11.40 -9.55
C SER A 122 6.26 -11.75 -10.70
N ASP A 123 5.68 -12.29 -11.79
CA ASP A 123 6.29 -12.21 -13.11
C ASP A 123 6.48 -10.75 -13.57
N ILE A 124 7.32 -10.56 -14.58
CA ILE A 124 7.53 -9.25 -15.21
C ILE A 124 6.28 -8.77 -15.94
N VAL A 125 5.92 -7.52 -15.70
CA VAL A 125 4.92 -6.76 -16.43
C VAL A 125 5.61 -5.66 -17.24
N SER A 126 5.50 -5.74 -18.57
CA SER A 126 6.11 -4.77 -19.48
C SER A 126 5.15 -3.66 -19.90
N ILE A 127 5.54 -2.41 -19.68
CA ILE A 127 4.94 -1.24 -20.30
C ILE A 127 5.74 -0.91 -21.56
N THR A 128 5.08 -0.96 -22.71
CA THR A 128 5.68 -0.69 -24.01
C THR A 128 4.86 0.34 -24.78
N ALA A 129 5.37 0.79 -25.93
CA ALA A 129 4.61 1.68 -26.82
C ALA A 129 3.25 1.08 -27.23
N GLU A 130 3.10 -0.24 -27.19
CA GLU A 130 1.88 -0.92 -27.59
C GLU A 130 0.74 -0.78 -26.58
N ASN A 131 1.03 -0.82 -25.29
CA ASN A 131 0.05 -0.83 -24.21
C ASN A 131 0.07 0.43 -23.33
N ALA A 132 1.01 1.35 -23.55
CA ALA A 132 1.10 2.59 -22.79
C ALA A 132 -0.18 3.42 -22.87
N GLY A 133 -0.62 3.97 -21.73
CA GLY A 133 -1.86 4.73 -21.60
C GLY A 133 -3.14 3.89 -21.76
N THR A 134 -3.04 2.56 -21.74
CA THR A 134 -4.20 1.64 -21.77
C THR A 134 -4.40 0.97 -20.41
N GLN A 135 -5.56 0.32 -20.21
CA GLN A 135 -5.77 -0.52 -19.05
C GLN A 135 -4.90 -1.79 -19.14
N ILE A 136 -3.98 -1.94 -18.20
CA ILE A 136 -3.22 -3.18 -17.98
C ILE A 136 -3.95 -3.97 -16.89
N ALA A 137 -4.04 -5.29 -17.05
CA ALA A 137 -4.70 -6.16 -16.07
C ALA A 137 -3.92 -6.17 -14.75
N ALA A 138 -4.64 -6.18 -13.63
CA ALA A 138 -4.03 -6.29 -12.31
C ALA A 138 -3.35 -7.65 -12.13
N VAL A 139 -2.22 -7.67 -11.42
CA VAL A 139 -1.54 -8.90 -11.03
C VAL A 139 -2.20 -9.45 -9.76
N THR A 140 -2.58 -10.72 -9.77
CA THR A 140 -3.22 -11.35 -8.60
C THR A 140 -2.19 -11.96 -7.66
N PHE A 141 -2.30 -11.65 -6.37
CA PHE A 141 -1.53 -12.24 -5.28
C PHE A 141 -2.45 -12.95 -4.29
N VAL A 142 -2.04 -14.14 -3.83
CA VAL A 142 -2.84 -15.03 -2.98
C VAL A 142 -2.12 -15.28 -1.65
N ASP A 143 -2.82 -15.16 -0.52
CA ASP A 143 -2.24 -15.47 0.79
C ASP A 143 -3.04 -16.55 1.51
N PRO A 144 -2.37 -17.53 2.14
CA PRO A 144 -3.00 -18.44 3.06
C PRO A 144 -3.43 -17.72 4.34
N PRO A 145 -4.57 -18.09 4.95
CA PRO A 145 -4.93 -17.63 6.28
C PRO A 145 -3.88 -18.10 7.30
N ALA A 146 -3.57 -17.25 8.28
CA ALA A 146 -2.73 -17.63 9.40
C ALA A 146 -3.44 -18.68 10.26
N GLU A 147 -2.73 -19.73 10.67
CA GLU A 147 -3.26 -20.66 11.65
C GLU A 147 -3.52 -19.91 12.96
N GLU A 148 -4.77 -19.92 13.45
CA GLU A 148 -5.04 -19.43 14.79
C GLU A 148 -4.19 -20.23 15.79
N PRO A 149 -3.46 -19.57 16.71
CA PRO A 149 -2.80 -20.27 17.80
C PRO A 149 -3.84 -21.16 18.49
N PRO A 150 -3.48 -22.40 18.90
CA PRO A 150 -4.43 -23.26 19.59
C PRO A 150 -5.00 -22.47 20.77
N THR A 151 -6.31 -22.28 20.77
CA THR A 151 -7.00 -21.61 21.87
C THR A 151 -6.56 -22.32 23.15
N PRO A 152 -6.07 -21.64 24.20
CA PRO A 152 -5.73 -22.33 25.43
C PRO A 152 -7.00 -23.02 25.90
N THR A 153 -6.99 -24.35 25.86
CA THR A 153 -8.09 -25.15 26.41
C THR A 153 -8.21 -24.70 27.86
N SER A 154 -9.35 -24.10 28.20
CA SER A 154 -9.66 -23.73 29.57
C SER A 154 -9.49 -24.99 30.41
N THR A 155 -8.40 -25.06 31.16
CA THR A 155 -8.22 -26.10 32.16
C THR A 155 -9.41 -25.96 33.09
N PRO A 156 -10.20 -27.03 33.34
CA PRO A 156 -11.35 -26.91 34.21
C PRO A 156 -10.85 -26.37 35.54
N THR A 157 -11.29 -25.16 35.91
CA THR A 157 -11.11 -24.62 37.25
C THR A 157 -11.61 -25.70 38.21
N PRO A 158 -10.78 -26.21 39.15
CA PRO A 158 -11.26 -27.19 40.10
C PRO A 158 -12.48 -26.60 40.81
N SER A 159 -13.61 -27.28 40.66
CA SER A 159 -14.84 -26.94 41.37
C SER A 159 -14.51 -26.86 42.86
N PRO A 160 -14.87 -25.78 43.57
CA PRO A 160 -14.61 -25.69 45.00
C PRO A 160 -15.24 -26.91 45.68
N THR A 161 -14.41 -27.67 46.39
CA THR A 161 -14.88 -28.77 47.24
C THR A 161 -15.94 -28.21 48.18
N PRO A 162 -17.15 -28.81 48.28
CA PRO A 162 -18.14 -28.35 49.23
C PRO A 162 -17.56 -28.46 50.64
N SER A 163 -17.38 -27.30 51.28
CA SER A 163 -16.93 -27.20 52.66
C SER A 163 -17.92 -27.96 53.54
N GLY A 164 -17.42 -28.97 54.25
CA GLY A 164 -18.22 -29.80 55.13
C GLY A 164 -19.02 -28.98 56.13
N THR A 165 -20.29 -29.34 56.27
CA THR A 165 -21.23 -28.89 57.29
C THR A 165 -20.63 -28.99 58.70
N PRO A 166 -20.51 -27.90 59.48
CA PRO A 166 -20.31 -28.03 60.92
C PRO A 166 -21.61 -28.49 61.59
N SER A 167 -21.51 -29.58 62.35
CA SER A 167 -22.56 -30.10 63.25
C SER A 167 -22.69 -29.20 64.50
N PRO A 168 -23.85 -29.16 65.19
CA PRO A 168 -24.28 -28.00 65.98
C PRO A 168 -23.58 -27.87 67.34
N THR A 169 -23.36 -26.62 67.76
CA THR A 169 -22.93 -26.23 69.11
C THR A 169 -24.13 -25.62 69.85
N PRO A 170 -24.37 -25.94 71.14
CA PRO A 170 -25.61 -25.60 71.83
C PRO A 170 -25.69 -24.13 72.29
N THR A 171 -26.92 -23.60 72.27
CA THR A 171 -27.41 -22.38 72.96
C THR A 171 -27.41 -22.61 74.49
N PRO A 172 -26.92 -21.69 75.34
CA PRO A 172 -27.65 -20.47 75.79
C PRO A 172 -26.72 -19.25 76.04
N ASP A 173 -27.10 -18.01 76.30
CA ASP A 173 -28.34 -17.32 76.71
C ASP A 173 -28.21 -15.85 76.22
N GLU A 174 -29.35 -15.19 75.96
CA GLU A 174 -29.46 -13.76 75.61
C GLU A 174 -29.26 -12.88 76.87
N PRO A 175 -28.64 -11.69 76.77
CA PRO A 175 -29.49 -10.50 76.89
C PRO A 175 -29.10 -9.32 75.97
N ASP A 176 -30.14 -8.76 75.37
CA ASP A 176 -30.48 -7.37 75.01
C ASP A 176 -29.48 -6.39 74.35
N LEU A 177 -30.01 -5.81 73.26
CA LEU A 177 -29.54 -4.69 72.42
C LEU A 177 -29.40 -3.36 73.21
N PRO A 178 -28.67 -2.38 72.66
CA PRO A 178 -29.42 -1.38 71.89
C PRO A 178 -28.82 -1.02 70.52
N ASP A 179 -29.78 -0.74 69.65
CA ASP A 179 -29.78 -0.04 68.37
C ASP A 179 -28.88 1.20 68.31
N THR A 180 -28.13 1.36 67.22
CA THR A 180 -28.08 2.62 66.44
C THR A 180 -27.42 2.40 65.08
N GLY A 181 -28.11 2.76 63.99
CA GLY A 181 -27.48 3.62 62.98
C GLY A 181 -27.51 3.18 61.52
N LEU A 182 -28.58 3.58 60.85
CA LEU A 182 -28.86 3.62 59.41
C LEU A 182 -27.80 4.31 58.51
N GLY A 183 -27.73 3.84 57.24
CA GLY A 183 -27.45 4.61 56.01
C GLY A 183 -25.99 4.63 55.53
N GLU A 184 -25.59 4.52 54.26
CA GLU A 184 -26.16 4.41 52.89
C GLU A 184 -25.01 3.86 51.97
N PRO A 185 -25.24 3.34 50.73
CA PRO A 185 -24.19 3.21 49.70
C PRO A 185 -24.36 4.28 48.59
N PRO A 186 -23.60 4.29 47.46
CA PRO A 186 -22.16 4.20 47.19
C PRO A 186 -21.67 5.44 46.37
N ARG A 187 -20.37 5.55 45.99
CA ARG A 187 -19.96 6.41 44.85
C ARG A 187 -18.84 5.80 43.99
N LEU A 188 -19.19 5.54 42.73
CA LEU A 188 -18.30 5.29 41.61
C LEU A 188 -17.59 6.60 41.22
N VAL A 189 -16.27 6.59 41.08
CA VAL A 189 -15.52 7.72 40.50
C VAL A 189 -14.75 7.20 39.28
N ALA A 190 -15.14 7.70 38.11
CA ALA A 190 -14.33 7.65 36.90
C ALA A 190 -13.35 8.84 36.90
N LEU A 191 -12.12 8.63 36.43
CA LEU A 191 -11.26 9.71 35.95
C LEU A 191 -10.29 9.21 34.87
N VAL A 192 -10.34 9.91 33.74
CA VAL A 192 -9.49 9.84 32.55
C VAL A 192 -8.18 10.59 32.82
N ALA A 193 -7.07 10.18 32.20
CA ALA A 193 -5.96 11.07 31.88
C ALA A 193 -5.18 10.63 30.63
N ALA A 194 -4.96 11.58 29.73
CA ALA A 194 -4.23 11.50 28.47
C ALA A 194 -2.89 12.26 28.54
N ALA A 195 -2.13 12.17 27.43
CA ALA A 195 -0.96 13.00 27.01
C ALA A 195 0.42 12.63 27.60
N ALA A 196 1.57 12.75 26.91
CA ALA A 196 1.94 13.09 25.53
C ALA A 196 3.46 12.79 25.30
N LEU A 197 3.83 12.62 24.02
CA LEU A 197 5.08 12.94 23.29
C LEU A 197 6.45 13.04 24.02
N ALA A 198 7.45 12.36 23.44
CA ALA A 198 8.82 12.91 23.32
C ALA A 198 9.56 12.38 22.07
N VAL A 199 10.22 13.31 21.40
CA VAL A 199 11.04 13.24 20.18
C VAL A 199 12.50 12.88 20.51
N GLY A 200 13.24 12.23 19.60
CA GLY A 200 14.68 12.49 19.51
C GLY A 200 15.63 11.45 18.91
N ALA A 201 16.22 11.83 17.77
CA ALA A 201 17.64 11.72 17.39
C ALA A 201 18.22 10.43 16.77
N ALA A 202 18.40 10.52 15.44
CA ALA A 202 19.55 10.16 14.60
C ALA A 202 20.77 9.43 15.22
N LEU A 203 21.21 8.36 14.54
CA LEU A 203 22.63 8.01 14.45
C LEU A 203 23.08 7.83 13.00
N ARG A 204 24.09 8.63 12.63
CA ARG A 204 24.96 8.42 11.47
C ARG A 204 25.95 7.31 11.82
N TRP A 205 26.22 6.40 10.90
CA TRP A 205 27.43 5.57 10.95
C TRP A 205 28.27 5.76 9.70
N ARG A 206 29.56 6.00 9.93
CA ARG A 206 30.59 6.33 8.94
C ARG A 206 31.89 5.66 9.38
N TRP A 207 32.44 4.76 8.56
CA TRP A 207 33.82 4.22 8.55
C TRP A 207 34.05 3.78 7.08
N ARG A 208 35.01 4.21 6.22
CA ARG A 208 36.51 4.19 6.19
C ARG A 208 37.08 2.79 6.54
N ARG A 209 38.03 2.15 5.83
CA ARG A 209 39.09 2.61 4.89
C ARG A 209 39.82 1.39 4.23
N THR A 210 40.44 1.62 3.06
CA THR A 210 41.72 1.07 2.49
C THR A 210 41.95 -0.42 2.26
N SER A 211 42.32 -0.78 1.01
CA SER A 211 43.72 -1.00 0.57
C SER A 211 43.81 -0.79 -0.94
#